data_AF-A0A941FA99-F1
#
_entry.id   AF-A0A941FA99-F1
#
_cell.length_a   1.000
_cell.length_b   1.000
_cell.length_c   1.000
_cell.angle_alpha   90.00
_cell.angle_beta   90.00
_cell.angle_gamma   90.00
#
_symmetry.space_group_name_H-M   'P 1'
#
loop_
_entity.id
_entity.type
_entity.pdbx_description
1 polymer ?
#
loop_
_entity_poly.entity_id
_entity_poly.type
_entity_poly.pdbx_seq_one_letter_code
_entity_poly.pdbx_strand_id
1 'polypeptide(L)'
;MEADETGSAVVTGRANRLVTTGCLTILIVLITVLGVLVSWLWYRAWHDGNVNSEREKKAFASIGKQARATADDTARALGTSGTTDADALTEVIWRHTEAPVITYDASRREFTATAARTAQYDNRLLLPGGGPVEVTRCFVFTYTYRPGQVWTSKISERGDDVCRPGTEIGHRVRLALRRISNMYAEDLTRAGVQNALDPTGRRSFEVKSVVREGDTTTVSVVVSSSGTAVDQCYRFTRPVQGDGGQGSATAVPLSSC
;
A
#
# COMPACT_ATOMS: atom_id res chain seq x y z
N MET A 1 -33.49 -56.22 -76.34
CA MET A 1 -32.39 -55.33 -75.91
C MET A 1 -33.00 -53.96 -75.71
N GLU A 2 -33.38 -53.65 -74.48
CA GLU A 2 -33.68 -52.29 -74.00
C GLU A 2 -33.44 -52.36 -72.48
N ALA A 3 -32.67 -51.40 -71.98
CA ALA A 3 -32.07 -51.44 -70.65
C ALA A 3 -33.05 -50.92 -69.59
N ASP A 4 -33.02 -51.60 -68.45
CA ASP A 4 -33.80 -51.36 -67.23
C ASP A 4 -33.32 -50.07 -66.52
N GLU A 5 -34.05 -48.97 -66.69
CA GLU A 5 -33.88 -47.72 -65.94
C GLU A 5 -34.89 -47.66 -64.78
N THR A 6 -34.73 -48.50 -63.76
CA THR A 6 -35.57 -48.38 -62.54
C THR A 6 -34.81 -48.58 -61.23
N GLY A 7 -33.54 -48.16 -61.16
CA GLY A 7 -32.68 -48.38 -59.98
C GLY A 7 -32.26 -47.16 -59.15
N SER A 8 -32.40 -45.91 -59.63
CA SER A 8 -31.55 -44.81 -59.09
C SER A 8 -32.28 -43.71 -58.28
N ALA A 9 -33.61 -43.63 -58.30
CA ALA A 9 -34.34 -42.52 -57.64
C ALA A 9 -34.63 -42.74 -56.14
N VAL A 10 -34.68 -43.98 -55.65
CA VAL A 10 -35.07 -44.27 -54.25
C VAL A 10 -33.87 -44.20 -53.30
N VAL A 11 -32.64 -44.41 -53.80
CA VAL A 11 -31.42 -44.43 -52.97
C VAL A 11 -30.95 -43.00 -52.63
N THR A 12 -31.11 -42.05 -53.55
CA THR A 12 -30.74 -40.63 -53.36
C THR A 12 -31.62 -39.92 -52.33
N GLY A 13 -32.93 -40.20 -52.30
CA GLY A 13 -33.84 -39.64 -51.28
C GLY A 13 -33.60 -40.18 -49.85
N ARG A 14 -33.16 -41.44 -49.72
CA ARG A 14 -32.87 -42.06 -48.42
C ARG A 14 -31.49 -41.65 -47.87
N ALA A 15 -30.50 -41.50 -48.73
CA ALA A 15 -29.17 -41.00 -48.36
C ALA A 15 -29.22 -39.53 -47.89
N ASN A 16 -29.94 -38.65 -48.60
CA ASN A 16 -30.12 -37.25 -48.17
C ASN A 16 -30.87 -37.12 -46.84
N ARG A 17 -31.83 -38.00 -46.55
CA ARG A 17 -32.59 -38.01 -45.28
C ARG A 17 -31.76 -38.52 -44.10
N LEU A 18 -30.86 -39.49 -44.32
CA LEU A 18 -29.90 -39.95 -43.31
C LEU A 18 -28.80 -38.93 -43.04
N VAL A 19 -28.28 -38.27 -44.07
CA VAL A 19 -27.25 -37.22 -43.95
C VAL A 19 -27.83 -35.98 -43.25
N THR A 20 -29.06 -35.57 -43.55
CA THR A 20 -29.73 -34.46 -42.85
C THR A 20 -30.07 -34.80 -41.41
N THR A 21 -30.49 -36.03 -41.09
CA THR A 21 -30.74 -36.45 -39.70
C THR A 21 -29.45 -36.52 -38.89
N GLY A 22 -28.36 -37.04 -39.47
CA GLY A 22 -27.04 -37.07 -38.83
C GLY A 22 -26.43 -35.67 -38.63
N CYS A 23 -26.62 -34.77 -39.59
CA CYS A 23 -26.16 -33.38 -39.46
C CYS A 23 -26.96 -32.62 -38.40
N LEU A 24 -28.28 -32.87 -38.32
CA LEU A 24 -29.15 -32.27 -37.30
C LEU A 24 -28.81 -32.78 -35.89
N THR A 25 -28.55 -34.07 -35.71
CA THR A 25 -28.13 -34.60 -34.39
C THR A 25 -26.77 -34.06 -33.97
N ILE A 26 -25.79 -33.97 -34.88
CA ILE A 26 -24.49 -33.35 -34.60
C ILE A 26 -24.67 -31.89 -34.19
N LEU A 27 -25.50 -31.14 -34.92
CA LEU A 27 -25.77 -29.73 -34.61
C LEU A 27 -26.45 -29.56 -33.25
N ILE A 28 -27.41 -30.41 -32.89
CA ILE A 28 -28.03 -30.42 -31.56
C ILE A 28 -26.99 -30.71 -30.47
N VAL A 29 -26.17 -31.75 -30.66
CA VAL A 29 -25.09 -32.09 -29.71
C VAL A 29 -24.13 -30.90 -29.56
N LEU A 30 -23.72 -30.28 -30.66
CA LEU A 30 -22.80 -29.16 -30.64
C LEU A 30 -23.40 -27.94 -29.93
N ILE A 31 -24.67 -27.61 -30.18
CA ILE A 31 -25.38 -26.54 -29.46
C ILE A 31 -25.47 -26.85 -27.97
N THR A 32 -25.82 -28.08 -27.59
CA THR A 32 -25.91 -28.46 -26.17
C THR A 32 -24.56 -28.36 -25.46
N VAL A 33 -23.48 -28.86 -26.08
CA VAL A 33 -22.12 -28.77 -25.54
C VAL A 33 -21.68 -27.31 -25.41
N LEU A 34 -21.87 -26.50 -26.46
CA LEU A 34 -21.54 -25.07 -26.41
C LEU A 34 -22.36 -24.33 -25.37
N GLY A 35 -23.66 -24.61 -25.27
CA GLY A 35 -24.55 -24.01 -24.28
C GLY A 35 -24.12 -24.33 -22.85
N VAL A 36 -23.73 -25.58 -22.58
CA VAL A 36 -23.18 -26.00 -21.29
C VAL A 36 -21.88 -25.27 -20.99
N LEU A 37 -20.96 -25.18 -21.96
CA LEU A 37 -19.69 -24.48 -21.78
C LEU A 37 -19.88 -22.98 -21.51
N VAL A 38 -20.75 -22.31 -22.28
CA VAL A 38 -21.05 -20.88 -22.09
C VAL A 38 -21.72 -20.64 -20.74
N SER A 39 -22.71 -21.47 -20.36
CA SER A 39 -23.38 -21.37 -19.06
C SER A 39 -22.40 -21.56 -17.90
N TRP A 40 -21.50 -22.54 -18.02
CA TRP A 40 -20.47 -22.80 -17.02
C TRP A 40 -19.45 -21.65 -16.92
N LEU A 41 -18.98 -21.12 -18.05
CA LEU A 41 -18.05 -19.98 -18.09
C LEU A 41 -18.69 -18.74 -17.48
N TRP A 42 -19.96 -18.47 -17.82
CA TRP A 42 -20.73 -17.38 -17.24
C TRP A 42 -20.88 -17.52 -15.72
N TYR A 43 -21.27 -18.70 -15.25
CA TYR A 43 -21.40 -18.98 -13.82
C TYR A 43 -20.07 -18.77 -13.09
N ARG A 44 -18.96 -19.29 -13.64
CA ARG A 44 -17.62 -19.08 -13.06
C ARG A 44 -17.24 -17.60 -13.00
N ALA A 45 -17.41 -16.86 -14.10
CA ALA A 45 -17.09 -15.44 -14.16
C ALA A 45 -17.87 -14.64 -13.11
N TRP A 46 -19.18 -14.90 -13.01
CA TRP A 46 -20.05 -14.27 -12.03
C TRP A 46 -19.67 -14.64 -10.59
N HIS A 47 -19.48 -15.93 -10.32
CA HIS A 47 -19.17 -16.44 -8.98
C HIS A 47 -17.81 -15.91 -8.49
N ASP A 48 -16.77 -15.98 -9.33
CA ASP A 48 -15.44 -15.48 -8.97
C ASP A 48 -15.48 -13.96 -8.75
N GLY A 49 -16.19 -13.22 -9.60
CA GLY A 49 -16.42 -11.79 -9.40
C GLY A 49 -17.09 -11.47 -8.05
N ASN A 50 -18.13 -12.21 -7.67
CA ASN A 50 -18.81 -12.02 -6.39
C ASN A 50 -17.89 -12.33 -5.21
N VAL A 51 -17.19 -13.47 -5.25
CA VAL A 51 -16.24 -13.87 -4.20
C VAL A 51 -15.11 -12.86 -4.05
N ASN A 52 -14.58 -12.34 -5.15
CA ASN A 52 -13.51 -11.33 -5.13
C ASN A 52 -14.02 -10.02 -4.51
N SER A 53 -15.22 -9.57 -4.88
CA SER A 53 -15.82 -8.36 -4.29
C SER A 53 -16.05 -8.53 -2.78
N GLU A 54 -16.51 -9.70 -2.32
CA GLU A 54 -16.66 -9.98 -0.90
C GLU A 54 -15.32 -9.97 -0.14
N ARG A 55 -14.27 -10.55 -0.74
CA ARG A 55 -12.92 -10.57 -0.17
C ARG A 55 -12.32 -9.18 -0.08
N GLU A 56 -12.48 -8.39 -1.13
CA GLU A 56 -12.08 -6.99 -1.18
C GLU A 56 -12.78 -6.17 -0.08
N LYS A 57 -14.11 -6.32 0.06
CA LYS A 57 -14.89 -5.67 1.13
C LYS A 57 -14.40 -6.08 2.52
N LYS A 58 -14.09 -7.36 2.74
CA LYS A 58 -13.51 -7.85 4.01
C LYS A 58 -12.13 -7.26 4.27
N ALA A 59 -11.29 -7.13 3.23
CA ALA A 59 -9.99 -6.50 3.35
C ALA A 59 -10.13 -5.02 3.75
N PHE A 60 -11.02 -4.25 3.10
CA PHE A 60 -11.30 -2.87 3.50
C PHE A 60 -11.84 -2.75 4.94
N ALA A 61 -12.79 -3.60 5.32
CA ALA A 61 -13.32 -3.62 6.68
C ALA A 61 -12.23 -3.95 7.72
N SER A 62 -11.32 -4.87 7.38
CA SER A 62 -10.18 -5.23 8.22
C SER A 62 -9.23 -4.05 8.41
N ILE A 63 -8.85 -3.36 7.33
CA ILE A 63 -8.00 -2.16 7.40
C ILE A 63 -8.68 -1.09 8.28
N GLY A 64 -9.96 -0.80 8.06
CA GLY A 64 -10.68 0.19 8.84
C GLY A 64 -10.79 -0.18 10.32
N LYS A 65 -10.92 -1.47 10.65
CA LYS A 65 -10.90 -1.95 12.04
C LYS A 65 -9.52 -1.78 12.66
N GLN A 66 -8.46 -2.14 11.94
CA GLN A 66 -7.08 -1.98 12.39
C GLN A 66 -6.73 -0.50 12.61
N ALA A 67 -7.13 0.38 11.68
CA ALA A 67 -6.92 1.82 11.84
C ALA A 67 -7.58 2.33 13.14
N ARG A 68 -8.84 1.95 13.41
CA ARG A 68 -9.53 2.29 14.68
C ARG A 68 -8.78 1.80 15.91
N ALA A 69 -8.37 0.54 15.92
CA ALA A 69 -7.57 0.00 17.03
C ALA A 69 -6.26 0.78 17.22
N THR A 70 -5.52 1.06 16.13
CA THR A 70 -4.31 1.87 16.17
C THR A 70 -4.56 3.26 16.78
N ALA A 71 -5.64 3.94 16.40
CA ALA A 71 -5.96 5.25 16.97
C ALA A 71 -6.25 5.19 18.47
N ASP A 72 -7.05 4.23 18.90
CA ASP A 72 -7.41 4.09 20.31
C ASP A 72 -6.20 3.70 21.16
N ASP A 73 -5.34 2.81 20.65
CA ASP A 73 -4.09 2.43 21.29
C ASP A 73 -3.09 3.58 21.36
N THR A 74 -3.00 4.39 20.29
CA THR A 74 -2.14 5.58 20.27
C THR A 74 -2.63 6.62 21.27
N ALA A 75 -3.94 6.89 21.33
CA ALA A 75 -4.51 7.84 22.30
C ALA A 75 -4.26 7.40 23.74
N ARG A 76 -4.37 6.09 24.02
CA ARG A 76 -4.03 5.53 25.33
C ARG A 76 -2.53 5.70 25.63
N ALA A 77 -1.66 5.38 24.68
CA ALA A 77 -0.21 5.51 24.82
C ALA A 77 0.21 6.97 25.09
N LEU A 78 -0.41 7.93 24.38
CA LEU A 78 -0.21 9.37 24.61
C LEU A 78 -0.62 9.76 26.03
N GLY A 79 -1.75 9.27 26.52
CA GLY A 79 -2.20 9.49 27.90
C GLY A 79 -1.27 8.92 28.97
N THR A 80 -0.61 7.79 28.68
CA THR A 80 0.34 7.17 29.61
C THR A 80 1.78 7.68 29.48
N SER A 81 2.09 8.43 28.42
CA SER A 81 3.47 8.88 28.13
C SER A 81 4.03 9.86 29.17
N GLY A 82 3.15 10.59 29.88
CA GLY A 82 3.53 11.55 30.92
C GLY A 82 4.28 12.78 30.41
N THR A 83 4.50 12.90 29.09
CA THR A 83 5.22 14.01 28.46
C THR A 83 4.25 14.98 27.78
N THR A 84 4.64 16.25 27.74
CA THR A 84 3.98 17.30 26.93
C THR A 84 4.86 17.81 25.81
N ASP A 85 6.07 17.25 25.67
CA ASP A 85 7.00 17.61 24.61
C ASP A 85 6.49 17.14 23.25
N ALA A 86 6.47 18.04 22.26
CA ALA A 86 5.83 17.79 20.98
C ALA A 86 6.58 16.70 20.17
N ASP A 87 7.90 16.64 20.26
CA ASP A 87 8.71 15.65 19.55
C ASP A 87 8.56 14.26 20.18
N ALA A 88 8.55 14.19 21.51
CA ALA A 88 8.27 12.94 22.22
C ALA A 88 6.86 12.39 21.92
N LEU A 89 5.85 13.26 21.86
CA LEU A 89 4.49 12.87 21.47
C LEU A 89 4.41 12.47 19.99
N THR A 90 5.13 13.17 19.10
CA THR A 90 5.25 12.81 17.68
C THR A 90 5.84 11.41 17.52
N GLU A 91 6.87 11.07 18.30
CA GLU A 91 7.47 9.74 18.29
C GLU A 91 6.50 8.65 18.76
N VAL A 92 5.70 8.92 19.82
CA VAL A 92 4.65 7.98 20.26
C VAL A 92 3.63 7.76 19.14
N ILE A 93 3.16 8.82 18.49
CA ILE A 93 2.21 8.71 17.38
C ILE A 93 2.84 7.92 16.23
N TRP A 94 4.09 8.20 15.88
CA TRP A 94 4.81 7.50 14.82
C TRP A 94 4.97 6.00 15.12
N ARG A 95 5.29 5.61 16.35
CA ARG A 95 5.46 4.19 16.71
C ARG A 95 4.21 3.35 16.49
N HIS A 96 3.02 3.93 16.64
CA HIS A 96 1.76 3.23 16.45
C HIS A 96 1.18 3.40 15.04
N THR A 97 1.30 4.61 14.47
CA THR A 97 0.71 4.93 13.18
C THR A 97 1.66 4.68 12.01
N GLU A 98 2.97 4.62 12.23
CA GLU A 98 4.00 4.58 11.19
C GLU A 98 3.80 5.68 10.13
N ALA A 99 3.10 6.77 10.50
CA ALA A 99 2.76 7.84 9.58
C ALA A 99 4.04 8.58 9.15
N PRO A 100 4.33 8.67 7.85
CA PRO A 100 5.50 9.39 7.38
C PRO A 100 5.37 10.91 7.53
N VAL A 101 4.16 11.41 7.80
CA VAL A 101 3.91 12.83 8.02
C VAL A 101 3.05 12.97 9.26
N ILE A 102 3.57 13.72 10.23
CA ILE A 102 2.89 14.05 11.48
C ILE A 102 3.05 15.54 11.71
N THR A 103 1.94 16.25 11.70
CA THR A 103 1.90 17.70 11.95
C THR A 103 1.34 17.98 13.33
N TYR A 104 1.81 19.07 13.94
CA TYR A 104 1.31 19.56 15.21
C TYR A 104 0.77 20.99 15.06
N ASP A 105 -0.51 21.18 15.36
CA ASP A 105 -1.13 22.50 15.48
C ASP A 105 -1.11 22.92 16.95
N ALA A 106 -0.17 23.79 17.30
CA ALA A 106 -0.02 24.31 18.66
C ALA A 106 -1.25 25.12 19.14
N SER A 107 -1.98 25.76 18.22
CA SER A 107 -3.16 26.56 18.56
C SER A 107 -4.33 25.69 19.01
N ARG A 108 -4.44 24.49 18.43
CA ARG A 108 -5.48 23.49 18.74
C ARG A 108 -4.99 22.38 19.66
N ARG A 109 -3.68 22.32 19.95
CA ARG A 109 -3.02 21.21 20.66
C ARG A 109 -3.39 19.87 20.04
N GLU A 110 -3.28 19.83 18.72
CA GLU A 110 -3.77 18.74 17.88
C GLU A 110 -2.64 18.19 17.03
N PHE A 111 -2.47 16.88 17.05
CA PHE A 111 -1.61 16.17 16.13
C PHE A 111 -2.42 15.56 15.00
N THR A 112 -1.92 15.68 13.77
CA THR A 112 -2.48 15.00 12.61
C THR A 112 -1.42 14.11 11.98
N ALA A 113 -1.68 12.80 11.98
CA ALA A 113 -0.82 11.80 11.37
C ALA A 113 -1.52 11.20 10.14
N THR A 114 -0.85 11.21 9.00
CA THR A 114 -1.42 10.71 7.73
C THR A 114 -0.66 9.48 7.27
N ALA A 115 -1.36 8.36 7.13
CA ALA A 115 -0.75 7.09 6.73
C ALA A 115 -1.62 6.31 5.74
N ALA A 116 -0.97 5.75 4.73
CA ALA A 116 -1.56 4.71 3.90
C ALA A 116 -1.54 3.39 4.68
N ARG A 117 -2.63 2.62 4.60
CA ARG A 117 -2.75 1.27 5.15
C ARG A 117 -3.11 0.31 4.04
N THR A 118 -2.51 -0.86 4.08
CA THR A 118 -2.72 -1.88 3.07
C THR A 118 -3.17 -3.19 3.70
N ALA A 119 -3.93 -3.97 2.94
CA ALA A 119 -4.26 -5.34 3.25
C ALA A 119 -4.28 -6.16 1.98
N GLN A 120 -3.98 -7.44 2.11
CA GLN A 120 -3.99 -8.37 0.99
C GLN A 120 -5.23 -9.24 1.01
N TYR A 121 -5.73 -9.60 -0.16
CA TYR A 121 -6.74 -10.64 -0.34
C TYR A 121 -6.43 -11.49 -1.57
N ASP A 122 -6.81 -12.76 -1.52
CA ASP A 122 -6.61 -13.65 -2.66
C ASP A 122 -7.67 -13.41 -3.73
N ASN A 123 -7.25 -13.02 -4.93
CA ASN A 123 -8.11 -12.85 -6.08
C ASN A 123 -8.23 -14.15 -6.87
N ARG A 124 -9.46 -14.59 -7.15
CA ARG A 124 -9.76 -15.75 -8.01
C ARG A 124 -9.95 -15.33 -9.46
N LEU A 125 -9.35 -16.03 -10.40
CA LEU A 125 -9.48 -15.80 -11.83
C LEU A 125 -9.88 -17.10 -12.55
N LEU A 126 -10.57 -16.93 -13.68
CA LEU A 126 -11.11 -18.01 -14.52
C LEU A 126 -10.01 -18.86 -15.20
N LEU A 127 -8.81 -18.30 -15.35
CA LEU A 127 -7.61 -18.93 -15.89
C LEU A 127 -6.54 -19.07 -14.78
N PRO A 128 -5.59 -20.02 -14.88
CA PRO A 128 -4.45 -20.06 -13.97
C PRO A 128 -3.75 -18.70 -13.94
N GLY A 129 -3.66 -18.08 -12.76
CA GLY A 129 -3.19 -16.70 -12.62
C GLY A 129 -3.81 -15.90 -11.47
N GLY A 130 -4.75 -16.46 -10.71
CA GLY A 130 -5.19 -15.87 -9.42
C GLY A 130 -4.02 -15.75 -8.43
N GLY A 131 -4.11 -14.79 -7.51
CA GLY A 131 -3.03 -14.49 -6.57
C GLY A 131 -3.38 -13.39 -5.57
N PRO A 132 -2.47 -13.09 -4.63
CA PRO A 132 -2.66 -12.04 -3.65
C PRO A 132 -2.73 -10.68 -4.35
N VAL A 133 -3.77 -9.91 -4.03
CA VAL A 133 -3.97 -8.52 -4.46
C VAL A 133 -3.95 -7.65 -3.22
N GLU A 134 -3.26 -6.52 -3.33
CA GLU A 134 -3.18 -5.52 -2.26
C GLU A 134 -4.20 -4.43 -2.49
N VAL A 135 -4.90 -4.06 -1.42
CA VAL A 135 -5.76 -2.87 -1.38
C VAL A 135 -5.18 -1.86 -0.43
N THR A 136 -5.22 -0.59 -0.84
CA THR A 136 -4.67 0.54 -0.08
C THR A 136 -5.78 1.52 0.26
N ARG A 137 -5.72 2.08 1.48
CA ARG A 137 -6.58 3.19 1.93
C ARG A 137 -5.77 4.22 2.68
N CYS A 138 -6.14 5.49 2.50
CA CYS A 138 -5.53 6.59 3.23
C CYS A 138 -6.31 6.89 4.51
N PHE A 139 -5.62 6.96 5.64
CA PHE A 139 -6.19 7.37 6.92
C PHE A 139 -5.49 8.61 7.46
N VAL A 140 -6.30 9.52 7.96
CA VAL A 140 -5.87 10.67 8.76
C VAL A 140 -6.30 10.42 10.20
N PHE A 141 -5.31 10.29 11.06
CA PHE A 141 -5.44 10.15 12.50
C PHE A 141 -5.27 11.52 13.14
N THR A 142 -6.26 11.95 13.91
CA THR A 142 -6.22 13.22 14.65
C THR A 142 -6.25 12.92 16.13
N TYR A 143 -5.30 13.48 16.87
CA TYR A 143 -5.19 13.35 18.31
C TYR A 143 -5.23 14.73 18.95
N THR A 144 -6.22 14.97 19.81
CA THR A 144 -6.41 16.26 20.47
C THR A 144 -6.20 16.09 21.97
N TYR A 145 -5.44 17.02 22.56
CA TYR A 145 -5.29 17.11 24.01
C TYR A 145 -6.04 18.31 24.57
N ARG A 146 -6.83 18.08 25.62
CA ARG A 146 -7.47 19.13 26.41
C ARG A 146 -6.99 19.01 27.86
N PRO A 147 -6.53 20.11 28.50
CA PRO A 147 -6.09 20.07 29.88
C PRO A 147 -7.13 19.41 30.81
N GLY A 148 -6.69 18.45 31.62
CA GLY A 148 -7.55 17.71 32.54
C GLY A 148 -8.46 16.67 31.88
N GLN A 149 -8.28 16.38 30.59
CA GLN A 149 -9.01 15.34 29.87
C GLN A 149 -8.04 14.31 29.27
N VAL A 150 -8.58 13.11 29.04
CA VAL A 150 -7.87 12.06 28.31
C VAL A 150 -7.73 12.48 26.84
N TRP A 151 -6.63 12.07 26.21
CA TRP A 151 -6.44 12.23 24.76
C TRP A 151 -7.61 11.65 23.98
N THR A 152 -8.11 12.41 23.01
CA THR A 152 -9.17 11.96 22.11
C THR A 152 -8.61 11.68 20.73
N SER A 153 -8.99 10.55 20.15
CA SER A 153 -8.67 10.19 18.77
C SER A 153 -9.87 10.42 17.84
N LYS A 154 -9.58 10.81 16.60
CA LYS A 154 -10.53 10.79 15.47
C LYS A 154 -9.83 10.21 14.26
N ILE A 155 -10.56 9.42 13.47
CA ILE A 155 -10.05 8.86 12.22
C ILE A 155 -10.97 9.26 11.09
N SER A 156 -10.37 9.64 9.97
CA SER A 156 -11.07 9.76 8.70
C SER A 156 -10.35 8.99 7.60
N GLU A 157 -11.11 8.24 6.82
CA GLU A 157 -10.64 7.69 5.54
C GLU A 157 -10.66 8.81 4.49
N ARG A 158 -9.61 8.88 3.68
CA ARG A 158 -9.42 9.89 2.63
C ARG A 158 -9.03 9.24 1.31
N GLY A 159 -9.06 10.04 0.24
CA GLY A 159 -8.55 9.62 -1.06
C GLY A 159 -7.02 9.47 -1.04
N ASP A 160 -6.51 8.73 -2.01
CA ASP A 160 -5.07 8.44 -2.14
C ASP A 160 -4.22 9.70 -2.38
N ASP A 161 -4.82 10.77 -2.91
CA ASP A 161 -4.19 12.07 -3.10
C ASP A 161 -3.72 12.70 -1.78
N VAL A 162 -4.46 12.48 -0.69
CA VAL A 162 -4.09 12.98 0.65
C VAL A 162 -2.87 12.25 1.21
N CYS A 163 -2.73 10.96 0.94
CA CYS A 163 -1.59 10.15 1.41
C CYS A 163 -0.38 10.20 0.48
N ARG A 164 -0.54 10.58 -0.80
CA ARG A 164 0.54 10.61 -1.79
C ARG A 164 1.80 11.33 -1.30
N PRO A 165 1.72 12.54 -0.69
CA PRO A 165 2.91 13.22 -0.16
C PRO A 165 3.60 12.40 0.94
N GLY A 166 2.81 11.81 1.85
CA GLY A 166 3.33 10.94 2.90
C GLY A 166 3.98 9.66 2.35
N THR A 167 3.41 9.04 1.32
CA THR A 167 4.02 7.88 0.65
C THR A 167 5.35 8.26 -0.01
N GLU A 168 5.44 9.42 -0.67
CA GLU A 168 6.69 9.93 -1.24
C GLU A 168 7.75 10.17 -0.16
N ILE A 169 7.38 10.87 0.93
CA ILE A 169 8.27 11.12 2.06
C ILE A 169 8.72 9.80 2.69
N GLY A 170 7.82 8.85 2.94
CA GLY A 170 8.17 7.54 3.49
C GLY A 170 9.14 6.74 2.59
N HIS A 171 9.00 6.82 1.27
CA HIS A 171 9.97 6.24 0.35
C HIS A 171 11.34 6.94 0.44
N ARG A 172 11.35 8.28 0.47
CA ARG A 172 12.58 9.09 0.61
C ARG A 172 13.29 8.84 1.93
N VAL A 173 12.56 8.71 3.04
CA VAL A 173 13.11 8.39 4.36
C VAL A 173 13.74 7.00 4.35
N ARG A 174 13.11 5.99 3.76
CA ARG A 174 13.72 4.65 3.61
C ARG A 174 14.99 4.68 2.77
N LEU A 175 15.01 5.48 1.70
CA LEU A 175 16.20 5.70 0.89
C LEU A 175 17.30 6.39 1.72
N ALA A 176 16.96 7.46 2.45
CA ALA A 176 17.89 8.18 3.30
C ALA A 176 18.47 7.30 4.41
N LEU A 177 17.63 6.50 5.07
CA LEU A 177 18.03 5.54 6.09
C LEU A 177 19.04 4.53 5.53
N ARG A 178 18.77 3.97 4.34
CA ARG A 178 19.71 3.06 3.66
C ARG A 178 21.03 3.74 3.35
N ARG A 179 21.00 4.98 2.83
CA ARG A 179 22.22 5.73 2.47
C ARG A 179 23.04 6.07 3.70
N ILE A 180 22.44 6.66 4.74
CA ILE A 180 23.12 7.02 5.99
C ILE A 180 23.71 5.79 6.68
N SER A 181 23.01 4.66 6.65
CA SER A 181 23.51 3.39 7.22
C SER A 181 24.78 2.89 6.52
N ASN A 182 24.87 3.09 5.21
CA ASN A 182 25.97 2.59 4.37
C ASN A 182 27.15 3.56 4.23
N MET A 183 27.01 4.80 4.72
CA MET A 183 28.11 5.77 4.70
C MET A 183 29.25 5.34 5.62
N TYR A 184 30.47 5.79 5.37
CA TYR A 184 31.53 5.67 6.36
C TYR A 184 31.34 6.67 7.50
N ALA A 185 31.90 6.39 8.67
CA ALA A 185 31.74 7.27 9.84
C ALA A 185 32.38 8.65 9.59
N GLU A 186 33.51 8.68 8.90
CA GLU A 186 34.21 9.89 8.44
C GLU A 186 33.36 10.76 7.49
N ASP A 187 32.48 10.13 6.71
CA ASP A 187 31.60 10.82 5.75
C ASP A 187 30.32 11.34 6.38
N LEU A 188 30.02 10.98 7.65
CA LEU A 188 28.88 11.49 8.41
C LEU A 188 29.11 12.94 8.87
N THR A 189 29.32 13.82 7.91
CA THR A 189 29.38 15.27 8.05
C THR A 189 28.17 15.88 7.35
N ARG A 190 27.84 17.15 7.63
CA ARG A 190 26.73 17.83 6.95
C ARG A 190 26.84 17.78 5.42
N ALA A 191 28.04 18.06 4.89
CA ALA A 191 28.30 18.04 3.45
C ALA A 191 28.26 16.62 2.88
N GLY A 192 28.87 15.64 3.57
CA GLY A 192 28.87 14.25 3.15
C GLY A 192 27.45 13.66 3.10
N VAL A 193 26.65 13.91 4.14
CA VAL A 193 25.24 13.46 4.18
C VAL A 193 24.41 14.17 3.11
N GLN A 194 24.57 15.49 2.92
CA GLN A 194 23.83 16.21 1.89
C GLN A 194 24.14 15.66 0.49
N ASN A 195 25.42 15.40 0.18
CA ASN A 195 25.84 14.82 -1.09
C ASN A 195 25.31 13.39 -1.26
N ALA A 196 25.32 12.59 -0.20
CA ALA A 196 24.78 11.23 -0.24
C ALA A 196 23.26 11.22 -0.46
N LEU A 197 22.50 12.10 0.20
CA LEU A 197 21.04 12.15 0.10
C LEU A 197 20.55 12.79 -1.20
N ASP A 198 21.23 13.84 -1.67
CA ASP A 198 20.83 14.56 -2.88
C ASP A 198 22.02 14.84 -3.83
N PRO A 199 22.57 13.78 -4.47
CA PRO A 199 23.73 13.93 -5.36
C PRO A 199 23.40 14.74 -6.63
N THR A 200 22.11 14.90 -6.94
CA THR A 200 21.63 15.60 -8.14
C THR A 200 21.08 16.99 -7.86
N GLY A 201 21.04 17.44 -6.61
CA GLY A 201 20.49 18.74 -6.22
C GLY A 201 18.99 18.91 -6.49
N ARG A 202 18.20 17.82 -6.44
CA ARG A 202 16.75 17.83 -6.68
C ARG A 202 15.94 18.37 -5.49
N ARG A 203 16.59 18.87 -4.44
CA ARG A 203 16.01 19.52 -3.24
C ARG A 203 14.96 18.68 -2.51
N SER A 204 15.09 17.36 -2.58
CA SER A 204 14.19 16.43 -1.85
C SER A 204 14.60 16.25 -0.39
N PHE A 205 15.84 16.62 -0.07
CA PHE A 205 16.45 16.52 1.25
C PHE A 205 17.21 17.81 1.55
N GLU A 206 17.00 18.36 2.73
CA GLU A 206 17.80 19.46 3.25
C GLU A 206 18.37 19.07 4.61
N VAL A 207 19.70 18.87 4.68
CA VAL A 207 20.39 18.53 5.92
C VAL A 207 20.57 19.79 6.77
N LYS A 208 19.89 19.84 7.91
CA LYS A 208 19.93 20.96 8.84
C LYS A 208 21.10 20.86 9.78
N SER A 209 21.32 19.69 10.39
CA SER A 209 22.41 19.47 11.33
C SER A 209 22.93 18.03 11.29
N VAL A 210 24.18 17.87 11.68
CA VAL A 210 24.82 16.58 11.95
C VAL A 210 25.61 16.74 13.25
N VAL A 211 25.25 15.97 14.26
CA VAL A 211 25.82 16.05 15.60
C VAL A 211 26.39 14.69 15.96
N ARG A 212 27.65 14.66 16.39
CA ARG A 212 28.30 13.46 16.90
C ARG A 212 28.45 13.58 18.41
N GLU A 213 27.84 12.65 19.13
CA GLU A 213 27.90 12.53 20.58
C GLU A 213 28.36 11.12 20.95
N GLY A 214 29.58 11.03 21.51
CA GLY A 214 30.24 9.76 21.77
C GLY A 214 30.25 8.89 20.51
N ASP A 215 29.68 7.69 20.63
CA ASP A 215 29.62 6.69 19.56
C ASP A 215 28.32 6.76 18.75
N THR A 216 27.62 7.89 18.76
CA THR A 216 26.37 8.07 18.00
C THR A 216 26.44 9.33 17.16
N THR A 217 25.98 9.23 15.92
CA THR A 217 25.76 10.39 15.05
C THR A 217 24.26 10.57 14.82
N THR A 218 23.79 11.78 15.05
CA THR A 218 22.41 12.21 14.80
C THR A 218 22.39 13.21 13.65
N VAL A 219 21.51 12.98 12.69
CA VAL A 219 21.34 13.82 11.49
C VAL A 219 19.90 14.33 11.46
N SER A 220 19.70 15.64 11.42
CA SER A 220 18.39 16.25 11.21
C SER A 220 18.23 16.69 9.76
N VAL A 221 17.18 16.18 9.11
CA VAL A 221 16.92 16.39 7.67
C VAL A 221 15.46 16.78 7.47
N VAL A 222 15.22 17.83 6.68
CA VAL A 222 13.90 18.10 6.11
C VAL A 222 13.74 17.25 4.87
N VAL A 223 12.67 16.45 4.82
CA VAL A 223 12.30 15.63 3.67
C VAL A 223 11.04 16.21 3.05
N SER A 224 11.16 16.65 1.80
CA SER A 224 10.06 17.26 1.04
C SER A 224 9.36 16.24 0.15
N SER A 225 8.15 16.53 -0.32
CA SER A 225 7.51 15.84 -1.47
C SER A 225 7.56 16.70 -2.75
N SER A 226 7.49 16.08 -3.93
CA SER A 226 7.67 16.78 -5.23
C SER A 226 6.45 17.51 -5.79
N GLY A 227 5.26 17.31 -5.20
CA GLY A 227 3.99 17.87 -5.68
C GLY A 227 3.48 18.99 -4.77
N THR A 228 2.59 18.64 -3.85
CA THR A 228 2.20 19.53 -2.75
C THR A 228 3.42 19.74 -1.85
N ALA A 229 3.71 20.99 -1.48
CA ALA A 229 4.80 21.30 -0.55
C ALA A 229 4.44 20.81 0.86
N VAL A 230 4.64 19.52 1.09
CA VAL A 230 4.65 18.90 2.42
C VAL A 230 6.10 18.60 2.73
N ASP A 231 6.54 19.17 3.84
CA ASP A 231 7.87 18.97 4.39
C ASP A 231 7.71 18.28 5.75
N GLN A 232 8.55 17.28 6.00
CA GLN A 232 8.61 16.60 7.28
C GLN A 232 10.04 16.57 7.77
N CYS A 233 10.22 17.02 9.01
CA CYS A 233 11.49 16.90 9.71
C CYS A 233 11.71 15.47 10.20
N TYR A 234 12.91 14.96 9.99
CA TYR A 234 13.34 13.64 10.42
C TYR A 234 14.68 13.70 11.13
N ARG A 235 14.76 12.97 12.23
CA ARG A 235 16.00 12.66 12.93
C ARG A 235 16.44 11.26 12.57
N PHE A 236 17.62 11.16 11.99
CA PHE A 236 18.29 9.88 11.76
C PHE A 236 19.35 9.67 12.82
N THR A 237 19.34 8.51 13.49
CA THR A 237 20.32 8.19 14.52
C THR A 237 21.08 6.94 14.10
N ARG A 238 22.40 7.04 14.07
CA ARG A 238 23.30 5.96 13.65
C ARG A 238 24.43 5.75 14.68
N PRO A 239 24.59 4.54 15.23
CA PRO A 239 25.77 4.17 16.01
C PRO A 239 27.03 4.11 15.15
N VAL A 240 28.16 4.47 15.74
CA VAL A 240 29.49 4.53 15.11
C VAL A 240 30.31 3.26 15.39
N GLN A 241 29.90 2.40 16.34
CA GLN A 241 30.63 1.17 16.69
C GLN A 241 30.47 0.04 15.66
N GLY A 242 31.60 -0.53 15.21
CA GLY A 242 31.71 -1.75 14.40
C GLY A 242 32.91 -1.71 13.44
N ASP A 243 33.71 -2.80 13.40
CA ASP A 243 34.98 -3.02 12.69
C ASP A 243 34.99 -2.80 11.15
N GLY A 244 33.93 -2.22 10.57
CA GLY A 244 33.77 -2.00 9.12
C GLY A 244 33.21 -0.64 8.72
N GLY A 245 33.03 0.31 9.66
CA GLY A 245 32.63 1.68 9.33
C GLY A 245 31.19 1.87 8.82
N GLN A 246 30.37 0.81 8.80
CA GLN A 246 28.95 0.80 8.41
C GLN A 246 28.06 0.35 9.59
N GLY A 247 26.86 0.90 9.75
CA GLY A 247 26.00 0.61 10.91
C GLY A 247 24.52 0.89 10.66
N SER A 248 23.63 0.22 11.39
CA SER A 248 22.17 0.41 11.24
C SER A 248 21.76 1.80 11.71
N ALA A 249 21.00 2.53 10.89
CA ALA A 249 20.39 3.80 11.27
C ALA A 249 18.89 3.63 11.57
N THR A 250 18.38 4.46 12.48
CA THR A 250 16.94 4.65 12.73
C THR A 250 16.50 5.99 12.19
N ALA A 251 15.20 6.17 11.93
CA ALA A 251 14.61 7.44 11.50
C ALA A 251 13.31 7.69 12.23
N VAL A 252 13.17 8.87 12.83
CA VAL A 252 11.98 9.29 13.60
C VAL A 252 11.54 10.66 13.10
N PRO A 253 10.24 10.87 12.78
CA PRO A 253 9.74 12.20 12.44
C PRO A 253 9.78 13.12 13.65
N LEU A 254 10.09 14.40 13.42
CA LEU A 254 10.09 15.46 14.41
C LEU A 254 9.09 16.55 14.02
N SER A 255 8.59 17.28 15.00
CA SER A 255 7.74 18.45 14.75
C SER A 255 8.52 19.59 14.06
N SER A 256 9.83 19.65 14.28
CA SER A 256 10.73 20.65 13.68
C SER A 256 12.17 20.15 13.51
N CYS A 257 12.91 20.88 12.69
CA CYS A 257 14.36 20.85 12.53
C CYS A 257 14.84 22.29 12.77
#